data_AF-A0A834HIW0-F1
#
_entry.id   AF-A0A834HIW0-F1
#
_cell.length_a   1.000
_cell.length_b   1.000
_cell.length_c   1.000
_cell.angle_alpha   90.00
_cell.angle_beta   90.00
_cell.angle_gamma   90.00
#
_symmetry.space_group_name_H-M   'P 1'
#
loop_
_entity.id
_entity.type
_entity.pdbx_description
1 polymer ?
#
loop_
_entity_poly.entity_id
_entity_poly.type
_entity_poly.pdbx_seq_one_letter_code
_entity_poly.pdbx_strand_id
1 'polypeptide(L)'
;MSVITVIYCLMALSLSMMQKFTDIDPNAAYSVAFESVGMNWAKYLVAFGALKGMTTVLLVAALAQARYAMHIARAHMIPPWFALVHPKTGTPIYATLMMTTGSAVIAFFSSLDVLAGLLAVSSCFLSTLLPVALLVRRYYVTGITPRANVLKFVALLLLILLSSAATSAYWAPTSTCWIGYTITLPLWFLGTLGMSVLLPLQRTPRVWGVPLVPWFPSLAIVTNLFLMRSLDASAFIRFGICTVVIMVYYFFFGLHATYDMAHEPNKPESMKIADTDSETPFQFQNLEI
;
A
#
# COMPACT_ATOMS: atom_id res chain seq x y z
N MET A 1 3.84 -10.20 -12.76
CA MET A 1 4.69 -9.03 -12.49
C MET A 1 5.83 -8.89 -13.50
N SER A 2 6.63 -9.94 -13.75
CA SER A 2 7.78 -9.86 -14.69
C SER A 2 7.40 -9.46 -16.14
N VAL A 3 6.26 -9.91 -16.64
CA VAL A 3 5.75 -9.50 -17.97
C VAL A 3 5.47 -8.00 -18.01
N ILE A 4 4.83 -7.48 -16.97
CA ILE A 4 4.47 -6.06 -16.86
C ILE A 4 5.73 -5.21 -16.80
N THR A 5 6.72 -5.58 -15.98
CA THR A 5 8.00 -4.85 -15.89
C THR A 5 8.72 -4.80 -17.23
N VAL A 6 8.77 -5.91 -17.97
CA VAL A 6 9.38 -5.94 -19.31
C VAL A 6 8.64 -4.99 -20.26
N ILE A 7 7.31 -5.01 -20.27
CA ILE A 7 6.49 -4.12 -21.10
C ILE A 7 6.76 -2.65 -20.74
N TYR A 8 6.80 -2.28 -19.45
CA TYR A 8 7.08 -0.90 -19.04
C TYR A 8 8.50 -0.45 -19.43
N CYS A 9 9.50 -1.32 -19.33
CA CYS A 9 10.87 -1.02 -19.78
C CYS A 9 10.93 -0.80 -21.30
N LEU A 10 10.26 -1.67 -22.07
CA LEU A 10 10.19 -1.53 -23.53
C LEU A 10 9.44 -0.27 -23.94
N MET A 11 8.35 0.06 -23.24
CA MET A 11 7.57 1.28 -23.45
C MET A 11 8.45 2.53 -23.21
N ALA A 12 9.15 2.60 -22.07
CA ALA A 12 10.06 3.71 -21.78
C ALA A 12 11.19 3.85 -22.83
N LEU A 13 11.78 2.72 -23.24
CA LEU A 13 12.82 2.69 -24.28
C LEU A 13 12.28 3.20 -25.62
N SER A 14 11.11 2.71 -26.04
CA SER A 14 10.47 3.14 -27.30
C SER A 14 10.17 4.64 -27.33
N LEU A 15 9.69 5.20 -26.22
CA LEU A 15 9.37 6.62 -26.11
C LEU A 15 10.65 7.49 -26.22
N SER A 16 11.71 7.09 -25.51
CA SER A 16 13.00 7.80 -25.55
C SER A 16 13.69 7.73 -26.90
N MET A 17 13.37 6.71 -27.71
CA MET A 17 13.90 6.55 -29.07
C MET A 17 13.12 7.37 -30.10
N MET A 18 11.83 7.63 -29.86
CA MET A 18 10.98 8.45 -30.73
C MET A 18 11.18 9.95 -30.52
N GLN A 19 11.40 10.39 -29.28
CA GLN A 19 11.43 11.82 -28.97
C GLN A 19 12.49 12.17 -27.93
N LYS A 20 13.11 13.35 -28.07
CA LYS A 20 14.06 13.86 -27.10
C LYS A 20 13.35 14.13 -25.77
N PHE A 21 14.05 13.83 -24.67
CA PHE A 21 13.53 13.94 -23.29
C PHE A 21 12.99 15.32 -22.90
N THR A 22 13.40 16.39 -23.60
CA THR A 22 12.93 17.76 -23.33
C THR A 22 11.52 18.03 -23.86
N ASP A 23 11.09 17.27 -24.86
CA ASP A 23 9.88 17.60 -25.62
C ASP A 23 8.70 16.70 -25.22
N ILE A 24 8.93 15.72 -24.35
CA ILE A 24 7.93 14.73 -23.92
C ILE A 24 6.89 15.42 -23.04
N ASP A 25 5.64 15.48 -23.53
CA ASP A 25 4.52 16.00 -22.76
C ASP A 25 4.12 15.01 -21.63
N PRO A 26 4.07 15.46 -20.37
CA PRO A 26 3.74 14.59 -19.24
C PRO A 26 2.28 14.14 -19.19
N ASN A 27 1.35 14.86 -19.82
CA ASN A 27 -0.07 14.54 -19.83
C ASN A 27 -0.44 13.57 -20.96
N ALA A 28 0.28 13.63 -22.09
CA ALA A 28 -0.05 12.86 -23.29
C ALA A 28 1.18 12.29 -24.02
N ALA A 29 2.13 11.73 -23.27
CA ALA A 29 3.44 11.29 -23.76
C ALA A 29 3.40 10.47 -25.07
N TYR A 30 2.62 9.38 -25.12
CA TYR A 30 2.58 8.52 -26.32
C TYR A 30 1.77 9.11 -27.47
N SER A 31 0.63 9.75 -27.18
CA SER A 31 -0.24 10.32 -28.21
C SER A 31 0.46 11.44 -28.99
N VAL A 32 1.20 12.31 -28.27
CA VAL A 32 1.99 13.39 -28.86
C VAL A 32 3.24 12.85 -29.56
N ALA A 33 3.88 11.81 -29.01
CA ALA A 33 5.03 11.17 -29.66
C ALA A 33 4.67 10.53 -31.02
N PHE A 34 3.51 9.89 -31.14
CA PHE A 34 3.08 9.35 -32.45
C PHE A 34 2.70 10.43 -33.45
N GLU A 35 2.21 11.58 -32.97
CA GLU A 35 1.92 12.75 -33.80
C GLU A 35 3.20 13.41 -34.32
N SER A 36 4.24 13.52 -33.50
CA SER A 36 5.54 14.10 -33.92
C SER A 36 6.27 13.24 -34.97
N VAL A 37 6.01 11.94 -35.01
CA VAL A 37 6.50 11.00 -36.04
C VAL A 37 5.59 10.94 -37.29
N GLY A 38 4.45 11.65 -37.29
CA GLY A 38 3.50 11.70 -38.42
C GLY A 38 2.53 10.51 -38.50
N MET A 39 2.45 9.66 -37.47
CA MET A 39 1.59 8.47 -37.42
C MET A 39 0.25 8.75 -36.73
N ASN A 40 -0.59 9.55 -37.39
CA ASN A 40 -1.89 10.00 -36.82
C ASN A 40 -2.87 8.86 -36.49
N TRP A 41 -2.83 7.72 -37.20
CA TRP A 41 -3.69 6.57 -36.91
C TRP A 41 -3.32 5.90 -35.56
N ALA A 42 -2.03 5.84 -35.24
CA ALA A 42 -1.53 5.20 -34.03
C ALA A 42 -1.89 6.01 -32.78
N LYS A 43 -1.91 7.34 -32.88
CA LYS A 43 -2.41 8.25 -31.82
C LYS A 43 -3.81 7.86 -31.34
N TYR A 44 -4.75 7.67 -32.27
CA TYR A 44 -6.13 7.30 -31.91
C TYR A 44 -6.23 5.89 -31.32
N LEU A 45 -5.49 4.93 -31.88
CA LEU A 45 -5.46 3.56 -31.36
C LEU A 45 -4.97 3.53 -29.90
N VAL A 46 -3.87 4.22 -29.62
CA VAL A 46 -3.26 4.27 -28.28
C VAL A 46 -4.16 5.04 -27.32
N ALA A 47 -4.76 6.16 -27.73
CA ALA A 47 -5.71 6.92 -26.92
C ALA A 47 -6.95 6.09 -26.53
N PHE A 48 -7.51 5.33 -27.47
CA PHE A 48 -8.61 4.42 -27.19
C PHE A 48 -8.21 3.31 -26.22
N GLY A 49 -7.03 2.72 -26.42
CA GLY A 49 -6.45 1.72 -25.51
C GLY A 49 -6.25 2.27 -24.10
N ALA A 50 -5.73 3.50 -23.98
CA ALA A 50 -5.53 4.18 -22.72
C ALA A 50 -6.87 4.46 -22.00
N LEU A 51 -7.87 4.97 -22.71
CA LEU A 51 -9.21 5.22 -22.16
C LEU A 51 -9.87 3.93 -21.64
N LYS A 52 -9.84 2.86 -22.44
CA LYS A 52 -10.36 1.54 -22.05
C LYS A 52 -9.57 0.96 -20.88
N GLY A 53 -8.26 1.16 -20.84
CA GLY A 53 -7.40 0.78 -19.71
C GLY A 53 -7.79 1.49 -18.43
N MET A 54 -7.88 2.82 -18.45
CA MET A 54 -8.22 3.64 -17.28
C MET A 54 -9.61 3.28 -16.72
N THR A 55 -10.62 3.10 -17.58
CA THR A 55 -11.96 2.70 -17.14
C THR A 55 -11.97 1.34 -16.44
N THR A 56 -11.21 0.36 -16.96
CA THR A 56 -11.09 -0.95 -16.29
C THR A 56 -10.38 -0.86 -14.94
N VAL A 57 -9.30 -0.05 -14.83
CA VAL A 57 -8.58 0.14 -13.57
C VAL A 57 -9.45 0.84 -12.53
N LEU A 58 -10.22 1.86 -12.93
CA LEU A 58 -11.17 2.55 -12.06
C LEU A 58 -12.23 1.60 -11.50
N LEU A 59 -12.79 0.73 -12.34
CA LEU A 59 -13.77 -0.28 -11.92
C LEU A 59 -13.17 -1.26 -10.89
N VAL A 60 -11.98 -1.78 -11.16
CA VAL A 60 -11.29 -2.72 -10.24
C VAL A 60 -10.96 -2.06 -8.90
N ALA A 61 -10.49 -0.80 -8.93
CA ALA A 61 -10.18 -0.04 -7.72
C ALA A 61 -11.43 0.23 -6.88
N ALA A 62 -12.55 0.63 -7.50
CA ALA A 62 -13.81 0.86 -6.81
C ALA A 62 -14.31 -0.40 -6.08
N LEU A 63 -14.24 -1.56 -6.74
CA LEU A 63 -14.64 -2.84 -6.15
C LEU A 63 -13.70 -3.27 -5.01
N ALA A 64 -12.39 -3.05 -5.16
CA ALA A 64 -11.41 -3.35 -4.12
C ALA A 64 -11.63 -2.48 -2.87
N GLN A 65 -11.78 -1.17 -3.04
CA GLN A 65 -12.02 -0.22 -1.95
C GLN A 65 -13.27 -0.58 -1.14
N ALA A 66 -14.37 -0.94 -1.80
CA ALA A 66 -15.60 -1.35 -1.13
C ALA A 66 -15.42 -2.62 -0.27
N ARG A 67 -14.64 -3.59 -0.75
CA ARG A 67 -14.33 -4.81 0.01
C ARG A 67 -13.46 -4.53 1.21
N TYR A 68 -12.42 -3.70 1.06
CA TYR A 68 -11.60 -3.27 2.19
C TYR A 68 -12.45 -2.56 3.25
N ALA A 69 -13.32 -1.64 2.83
CA ALA A 69 -14.25 -0.96 3.74
C ALA A 69 -15.17 -1.94 4.48
N MET A 70 -15.75 -2.92 3.78
CA MET A 70 -16.60 -3.95 4.40
C MET A 70 -15.84 -4.80 5.43
N HIS A 71 -14.60 -5.20 5.14
CA HIS A 71 -13.78 -5.94 6.11
C HIS A 71 -13.43 -5.08 7.34
N ILE A 72 -13.10 -3.81 7.15
CA ILE A 72 -12.84 -2.85 8.25
C ILE A 72 -14.12 -2.62 9.09
N ALA A 73 -15.28 -2.56 8.44
CA ALA A 73 -16.58 -2.43 9.10
C ALA A 73 -16.95 -3.67 9.92
N ARG A 74 -16.63 -4.87 9.42
CA ARG A 74 -16.82 -6.12 10.19
C ARG A 74 -15.91 -6.19 11.42
N ALA A 75 -14.75 -5.55 11.37
CA ALA A 75 -13.90 -5.34 12.54
C ALA A 75 -14.38 -4.22 13.47
N HIS A 76 -15.57 -3.64 13.21
CA HIS A 76 -16.19 -2.54 13.97
C HIS A 76 -15.34 -1.28 14.11
N MET A 77 -14.32 -1.10 13.25
CA MET A 77 -13.51 0.12 13.23
C MET A 77 -14.24 1.32 12.58
N ILE A 78 -15.30 1.05 11.82
CA ILE A 78 -16.17 2.03 11.16
C ILE A 78 -17.64 1.61 11.30
N PRO A 79 -18.63 2.50 11.09
CA PRO A 79 -20.04 2.20 11.34
C PRO A 79 -20.54 0.92 10.65
N PRO A 80 -21.41 0.13 11.30
CA PRO A 80 -21.82 -1.20 10.83
C PRO A 80 -22.63 -1.16 9.52
N TRP A 81 -23.14 0.00 9.12
CA TRP A 81 -23.81 0.22 7.83
C TRP A 81 -22.92 -0.16 6.63
N PHE A 82 -21.60 -0.03 6.74
CA PHE A 82 -20.65 -0.43 5.70
C PHE A 82 -20.43 -1.94 5.61
N ALA A 83 -20.81 -2.71 6.64
CA ALA A 83 -20.69 -4.16 6.67
C ALA A 83 -21.87 -4.87 5.97
N LEU A 84 -22.95 -4.15 5.66
CA LEU A 84 -24.16 -4.71 5.08
C LEU A 84 -23.93 -5.13 3.61
N VAL A 85 -24.16 -6.41 3.33
CA VAL A 85 -24.01 -7.00 1.99
C VAL A 85 -25.40 -7.32 1.44
N HIS A 86 -25.65 -6.96 0.18
CA HIS A 86 -26.96 -7.19 -0.43
C HIS A 86 -27.19 -8.70 -0.72
N PRO A 87 -28.33 -9.28 -0.32
CA PRO A 87 -28.53 -10.73 -0.31
C PRO A 87 -28.60 -11.38 -1.70
N LYS A 88 -29.07 -10.66 -2.73
CA LYS A 88 -29.15 -11.23 -4.10
C LYS A 88 -27.87 -11.09 -4.91
N THR A 89 -27.04 -10.08 -4.63
CA THR A 89 -25.83 -9.77 -5.43
C THR A 89 -24.54 -10.13 -4.72
N GLY A 90 -24.57 -10.37 -3.40
CA GLY A 90 -23.38 -10.66 -2.60
C GLY A 90 -22.37 -9.51 -2.54
N THR A 91 -22.77 -8.29 -2.93
CA THR A 91 -21.91 -7.11 -3.00
C THR A 91 -22.25 -6.06 -1.94
N PRO A 92 -21.26 -5.40 -1.32
CA PRO A 92 -21.48 -4.32 -0.36
C PRO A 92 -21.82 -3.01 -1.11
N ILE A 93 -23.08 -2.88 -1.55
CA ILE A 93 -23.54 -1.75 -2.38
C ILE A 93 -23.37 -0.40 -1.66
N TYR A 94 -23.77 -0.32 -0.38
CA TYR A 94 -23.66 0.91 0.41
C TYR A 94 -22.21 1.39 0.57
N ALA A 95 -21.28 0.46 0.85
CA ALA A 95 -19.87 0.78 0.94
C ALA A 95 -19.29 1.22 -0.42
N THR A 96 -19.70 0.56 -1.50
CA THR A 96 -19.25 0.92 -2.86
C THR A 96 -19.72 2.33 -3.23
N LEU A 97 -21.01 2.63 -3.05
CA LEU A 97 -21.58 3.92 -3.40
C LEU A 97 -20.94 5.05 -2.60
N MET A 98 -20.80 4.88 -1.28
CA MET A 98 -20.25 5.94 -0.43
C MET A 98 -18.76 6.18 -0.70
N MET A 99 -17.95 5.13 -0.87
CA MET A 99 -16.51 5.27 -1.16
C MET A 99 -16.25 5.88 -2.54
N THR A 100 -17.01 5.49 -3.56
CA THR A 100 -16.87 6.04 -4.92
C THR A 100 -17.41 7.46 -5.04
N THR A 101 -18.51 7.77 -4.35
CA THR A 101 -19.02 9.15 -4.29
C THR A 101 -18.03 10.05 -3.56
N GLY A 102 -17.47 9.60 -2.43
CA GLY A 102 -16.45 10.34 -1.70
C GLY A 102 -15.18 10.57 -2.53
N SER A 103 -14.69 9.54 -3.23
CA SER A 103 -13.52 9.70 -4.11
C SER A 103 -13.79 10.58 -5.32
N ALA A 104 -15.01 10.56 -5.89
CA ALA A 104 -15.42 11.44 -6.97
C ALA A 104 -15.46 12.91 -6.53
N VAL A 105 -15.99 13.19 -5.33
CA VAL A 105 -15.99 14.54 -4.74
C VAL A 105 -14.55 15.02 -4.53
N ILE A 106 -13.68 14.20 -3.94
CA ILE A 106 -12.26 14.57 -3.75
C ILE A 106 -11.57 14.81 -5.10
N ALA A 107 -11.82 13.97 -6.10
CA ALA A 107 -11.25 14.12 -7.43
C ALA A 107 -11.75 15.38 -8.16
N PHE A 108 -12.97 15.83 -7.89
CA PHE A 108 -13.54 17.06 -8.46
C PHE A 108 -12.90 18.32 -7.87
N PHE A 109 -12.57 18.32 -6.57
CA PHE A 109 -12.02 19.48 -5.87
C PHE A 109 -10.49 19.51 -5.76
N SER A 110 -9.80 18.40 -6.06
CA SER A 110 -8.33 18.28 -5.92
C SER A 110 -7.64 18.19 -7.27
N SER A 111 -6.47 18.83 -7.39
CA SER A 111 -5.61 18.66 -8.56
C SER A 111 -4.92 17.30 -8.58
N LEU A 112 -4.62 16.81 -9.80
CA LEU A 112 -3.98 15.52 -10.04
C LEU A 112 -2.60 15.44 -9.40
N ASP A 113 -1.78 16.49 -9.48
CA ASP A 113 -0.43 16.50 -8.92
C ASP A 113 -0.43 16.36 -7.40
N VAL A 114 -1.39 16.99 -6.73
CA VAL A 114 -1.55 16.91 -5.28
C VAL A 114 -1.92 15.49 -4.87
N LEU A 115 -2.88 14.89 -5.58
CA LEU A 115 -3.34 13.54 -5.30
C LEU A 115 -2.28 12.48 -5.63
N ALA A 116 -1.58 12.62 -6.77
CA ALA A 116 -0.50 11.74 -7.19
C ALA A 116 0.66 11.76 -6.19
N GLY A 117 1.06 12.95 -5.71
CA GLY A 117 2.09 13.07 -4.67
C GLY A 117 1.67 12.41 -3.36
N LEU A 118 0.42 12.61 -2.91
CA LEU A 118 -0.11 11.99 -1.70
C LEU A 118 -0.17 10.46 -1.81
N LEU A 119 -0.65 9.94 -2.94
CA LEU A 119 -0.73 8.51 -3.21
C LEU A 119 0.66 7.86 -3.29
N ALA A 120 1.63 8.53 -3.91
CA ALA A 120 2.99 8.03 -4.05
C ALA A 120 3.69 7.94 -2.68
N VAL A 121 3.62 8.99 -1.86
CA VAL A 121 4.17 8.97 -0.49
C VAL A 121 3.52 7.88 0.35
N SER A 122 2.18 7.77 0.31
CA SER A 122 1.43 6.74 1.06
C SER A 122 1.81 5.32 0.62
N SER A 123 1.93 5.10 -0.68
CA SER A 123 2.29 3.79 -1.26
C SER A 123 3.72 3.40 -0.90
N CYS A 124 4.67 4.33 -0.97
CA CYS A 124 6.06 4.09 -0.55
C CYS A 124 6.15 3.78 0.95
N PHE A 125 5.38 4.50 1.78
CA PHE A 125 5.32 4.28 3.22
C PHE A 125 4.78 2.89 3.58
N LEU A 126 3.62 2.51 3.03
CA LEU A 126 3.04 1.17 3.26
C LEU A 126 3.94 0.06 2.70
N SER A 127 4.55 0.28 1.54
CA SER A 127 5.48 -0.67 0.93
C SER A 127 6.80 -0.81 1.71
N THR A 128 7.12 0.13 2.60
CA THR A 128 8.23 0.02 3.56
C THR A 128 7.79 -0.77 4.81
N LEU A 129 6.60 -0.49 5.33
CA LEU A 129 6.07 -1.16 6.52
C LEU A 129 5.81 -2.65 6.29
N LEU A 130 5.38 -3.04 5.08
CA LEU A 130 5.07 -4.43 4.73
C LEU A 130 6.30 -5.36 4.89
N PRO A 131 7.47 -5.10 4.26
CA PRO A 131 8.70 -5.86 4.49
C PRO A 131 9.16 -5.87 5.95
N VAL A 132 9.02 -4.75 6.67
CA VAL A 132 9.36 -4.67 8.10
C VAL A 132 8.48 -5.64 8.90
N ALA A 133 7.16 -5.62 8.67
CA ALA A 133 6.22 -6.54 9.32
C ALA A 133 6.50 -8.00 8.95
N LEU A 134 6.90 -8.28 7.70
CA LEU A 134 7.31 -9.61 7.27
C LEU A 134 8.59 -10.09 7.97
N LEU A 135 9.60 -9.23 8.14
CA LEU A 135 10.82 -9.54 8.88
C LEU A 135 10.51 -9.80 10.35
N VAL A 136 9.70 -8.94 10.99
CA VAL A 136 9.23 -9.15 12.37
C VAL A 136 8.53 -10.50 12.48
N ARG A 137 7.60 -10.82 11.58
CA ARG A 137 6.87 -12.10 11.59
C ARG A 137 7.78 -13.33 11.39
N ARG A 138 8.92 -13.19 10.72
CA ARG A 138 9.87 -14.29 10.41
C ARG A 138 10.86 -14.55 11.54
N TYR A 139 11.36 -13.48 12.17
CA TYR A 139 12.45 -13.54 13.16
C TYR A 139 11.97 -13.42 14.60
N TYR A 140 10.76 -12.90 14.84
CA TYR A 140 10.19 -12.74 16.16
C TYR A 140 8.98 -13.66 16.37
N VAL A 141 9.02 -14.47 17.44
CA VAL A 141 7.90 -15.29 17.91
C VAL A 141 7.78 -15.14 19.41
N THR A 142 6.61 -14.73 19.87
CA THR A 142 6.30 -14.54 21.29
C THR A 142 6.52 -15.84 22.07
N GLY A 143 7.34 -15.78 23.13
CA GLY A 143 7.54 -16.89 24.08
C GLY A 143 8.71 -17.83 23.80
N ILE A 144 9.30 -17.84 22.59
CA ILE A 144 10.39 -18.77 22.21
C ILE A 144 11.74 -18.06 22.08
N THR A 145 11.75 -16.82 21.58
CA THR A 145 13.00 -16.11 21.31
C THR A 145 13.58 -15.47 22.57
N PRO A 146 14.86 -15.74 22.93
CA PRO A 146 15.49 -15.11 24.08
C PRO A 146 15.62 -13.59 23.87
N ARG A 147 15.49 -12.81 24.95
CA ARG A 147 15.52 -11.33 24.91
C ARG A 147 16.75 -10.77 24.19
N ALA A 148 17.90 -11.44 24.31
CA ALA A 148 19.12 -11.07 23.61
C ALA A 148 18.99 -11.12 22.07
N ASN A 149 18.29 -12.13 21.53
CA ASN A 149 18.09 -12.25 20.08
C ASN A 149 17.05 -11.25 19.57
N VAL A 150 16.03 -10.94 20.38
CA VAL A 150 15.07 -9.87 20.09
C VAL A 150 15.77 -8.52 20.02
N LEU A 151 16.64 -8.21 20.99
CA LEU A 151 17.39 -6.96 21.00
C LEU A 151 18.35 -6.86 19.80
N LYS A 152 19.06 -7.95 19.47
CA LYS A 152 19.90 -8.02 18.26
C LYS A 152 19.08 -7.81 16.98
N PHE A 153 17.90 -8.45 16.88
CA PHE A 153 17.00 -8.29 15.73
C PHE A 153 16.52 -6.84 15.59
N VAL A 154 16.05 -6.23 16.68
CA VAL A 154 15.61 -4.83 16.67
C VAL A 154 16.76 -3.89 16.33
N ALA A 155 17.96 -4.11 16.90
CA ALA A 155 19.14 -3.31 16.60
C ALA A 155 19.54 -3.40 15.12
N LEU A 156 19.56 -4.61 14.54
CA LEU A 156 19.84 -4.82 13.12
C LEU A 156 18.75 -4.22 12.23
N LEU A 157 17.48 -4.28 12.64
CA LEU A 157 16.37 -3.72 11.88
C LEU A 157 16.41 -2.19 11.87
N LEU A 158 16.70 -1.59 13.02
CA LEU A 158 16.96 -0.15 13.11
C LEU A 158 18.20 0.24 12.32
N LEU A 159 19.26 -0.57 12.33
CA LEU A 159 20.44 -0.33 11.49
C LEU A 159 20.09 -0.31 10.00
N ILE A 160 19.27 -1.26 9.52
CA ILE A 160 18.81 -1.28 8.12
C ILE A 160 17.97 -0.04 7.81
N LEU A 161 17.03 0.34 8.68
CA LEU A 161 16.18 1.52 8.47
C LEU A 161 16.99 2.83 8.50
N LEU A 162 17.91 2.98 9.46
CA LEU A 162 18.75 4.16 9.60
C LEU A 162 19.77 4.28 8.46
N SER A 163 20.40 3.17 8.07
CA SER A 163 21.30 3.18 6.90
C SER A 163 20.56 3.53 5.62
N SER A 164 19.36 2.97 5.41
CA SER A 164 18.50 3.30 4.26
C SER A 164 18.04 4.76 4.27
N ALA A 165 17.66 5.28 5.43
CA ALA A 165 17.28 6.69 5.61
C ALA A 165 18.48 7.62 5.40
N ALA A 166 19.67 7.23 5.83
CA ALA A 166 20.91 7.95 5.57
C ALA A 166 21.23 7.98 4.08
N THR A 167 21.18 6.83 3.38
CA THR A 167 21.34 6.75 1.93
C THR A 167 20.38 7.68 1.20
N SER A 168 19.12 7.72 1.66
CA SER A 168 18.10 8.61 1.13
C SER A 168 18.41 10.09 1.42
N ALA A 169 18.86 10.43 2.63
CA ALA A 169 19.24 11.80 3.00
C ALA A 169 20.45 12.33 2.19
N TYR A 170 21.46 11.49 1.92
CA TYR A 170 22.64 11.86 1.14
C TYR A 170 22.39 12.09 -0.35
N TRP A 171 21.20 11.74 -0.85
CA TRP A 171 20.78 12.09 -2.21
C TRP A 171 20.53 13.61 -2.38
N ALA A 172 20.46 14.39 -1.29
CA ALA A 172 20.35 15.85 -1.36
C ALA A 172 21.60 16.49 -2.00
N PRO A 173 21.48 17.65 -2.69
CA PRO A 173 22.57 18.29 -3.41
C PRO A 173 23.59 18.90 -2.44
N THR A 174 24.49 18.07 -1.94
CA THR A 174 25.76 18.51 -1.33
C THR A 174 26.88 17.86 -2.13
N SER A 175 27.93 18.61 -2.42
CA SER A 175 29.08 18.29 -3.27
C SER A 175 29.88 17.03 -2.89
N THR A 176 29.43 16.28 -1.88
CA THR A 176 30.04 15.08 -1.29
C THR A 176 29.21 13.81 -1.53
N CYS A 177 28.31 13.83 -2.53
CA CYS A 177 27.26 12.83 -2.75
C CYS A 177 27.77 11.38 -2.88
N TRP A 178 28.98 11.16 -3.42
CA TRP A 178 29.52 9.82 -3.67
C TRP A 178 30.08 9.13 -2.40
N ILE A 179 30.61 9.90 -1.45
CA ILE A 179 31.24 9.37 -0.23
C ILE A 179 30.18 8.86 0.77
N GLY A 180 28.98 9.43 0.75
CA GLY A 180 27.86 8.93 1.57
C GLY A 180 27.39 7.54 1.13
N TYR A 181 27.33 7.28 -0.18
CA TYR A 181 26.93 5.97 -0.71
C TYR A 181 27.94 4.87 -0.39
N THR A 182 29.24 5.18 -0.45
CA THR A 182 30.30 4.20 -0.16
C THR A 182 30.30 3.75 1.30
N ILE A 183 29.73 4.51 2.23
CA ILE A 183 29.62 4.13 3.64
C ILE A 183 28.25 3.51 3.94
N THR A 184 27.16 4.09 3.42
CA THR A 184 25.80 3.66 3.76
C THR A 184 25.40 2.34 3.10
N LEU A 185 25.85 2.06 1.86
CA LEU A 185 25.55 0.79 1.18
C LEU A 185 26.20 -0.42 1.84
N PRO A 186 27.50 -0.41 2.20
CA PRO A 186 28.10 -1.50 2.96
C PRO A 186 27.46 -1.65 4.34
N LEU A 187 27.07 -0.56 4.99
CA LEU A 187 26.39 -0.61 6.29
C LEU A 187 25.02 -1.30 6.19
N TRP A 188 24.24 -0.99 5.15
CA TRP A 188 22.98 -1.67 4.85
C TRP A 188 23.20 -3.16 4.54
N PHE A 189 24.19 -3.47 3.70
CA PHE A 189 24.55 -4.84 3.34
C PHE A 189 24.98 -5.64 4.58
N LEU A 190 25.80 -5.04 5.44
CA LEU A 190 26.26 -5.65 6.68
C LEU A 190 25.12 -5.86 7.67
N GLY A 191 24.15 -4.93 7.74
CA GLY A 191 22.92 -5.11 8.53
C GLY A 191 22.07 -6.28 8.04
N THR A 192 21.90 -6.39 6.73
CA THR A 192 21.15 -7.48 6.09
C THR A 192 21.87 -8.83 6.26
N LEU A 193 23.19 -8.85 6.07
CA LEU A 193 24.03 -10.04 6.26
C LEU A 193 24.06 -10.46 7.74
N GLY A 194 24.15 -9.49 8.64
CA GLY A 194 24.06 -9.69 10.09
C GLY A 194 22.75 -10.37 10.47
N MET A 195 21.62 -9.94 9.91
CA MET A 195 20.34 -10.65 10.11
C MET A 195 20.35 -12.07 9.56
N SER A 196 21.00 -12.29 8.41
CA SER A 196 21.05 -13.61 7.77
C SER A 196 21.92 -14.62 8.54
N VAL A 197 22.98 -14.17 9.21
CA VAL A 197 23.98 -15.04 9.86
C VAL A 197 23.73 -15.16 11.37
N LEU A 198 23.35 -14.07 12.05
CA LEU A 198 23.28 -14.02 13.52
C LEU A 198 21.93 -14.49 14.08
N LEU A 199 20.88 -14.57 13.26
CA LEU A 199 19.53 -14.84 13.73
C LEU A 199 18.95 -16.11 13.08
N PRO A 200 18.58 -17.13 13.89
CA PRO A 200 17.93 -18.32 13.36
C PRO A 200 16.50 -17.99 12.90
N LEU A 201 16.14 -18.43 11.69
CA LEU A 201 14.78 -18.31 11.17
C LEU A 201 13.79 -19.10 12.06
N GLN A 202 12.86 -18.40 12.70
CA GLN A 202 11.91 -19.02 13.62
C GLN A 202 10.65 -19.54 12.93
N ARG A 203 10.28 -18.95 11.78
CA ARG A 203 9.11 -19.38 10.98
C ARG A 203 9.48 -19.68 9.54
N THR A 204 9.34 -20.96 9.17
CA THR A 204 9.28 -21.39 7.77
C THR A 204 7.84 -21.31 7.26
N PRO A 205 7.61 -20.75 6.06
CA PRO A 205 6.27 -20.68 5.48
C PRO A 205 5.84 -22.08 5.03
N ARG A 206 4.57 -22.45 5.30
CA ARG A 206 4.05 -23.80 4.99
C ARG A 206 3.72 -24.03 3.50
N VAL A 207 3.47 -22.98 2.71
CA VAL A 207 2.95 -23.11 1.33
C VAL A 207 3.70 -22.24 0.32
N TRP A 208 3.87 -20.95 0.60
CA TRP A 208 4.62 -20.04 -0.28
C TRP A 208 5.50 -19.10 0.54
N GLY A 209 6.81 -19.17 0.30
CA GLY A 209 7.79 -18.31 0.94
C GLY A 209 8.37 -17.32 -0.04
N VAL A 210 8.60 -16.09 0.42
CA VAL A 210 9.47 -15.15 -0.30
C VAL A 210 10.84 -15.83 -0.46
N PRO A 211 11.35 -16.03 -1.69
CA PRO A 211 12.70 -16.52 -1.92
C PRO A 211 13.70 -15.48 -1.38
N LEU A 212 14.85 -15.89 -0.82
CA LEU A 212 15.90 -15.00 -0.29
C LEU A 212 15.43 -13.97 0.78
N VAL A 213 14.73 -14.43 1.83
CA VAL A 213 14.67 -13.65 3.09
C VAL A 213 16.05 -13.73 3.77
N PRO A 214 16.66 -12.62 4.24
CA PRO A 214 16.11 -11.26 4.44
C PRO A 214 16.40 -10.25 3.31
N TRP A 215 17.09 -10.64 2.25
CA TRP A 215 17.59 -9.76 1.19
C TRP A 215 16.51 -9.05 0.37
N PHE A 216 15.48 -9.77 -0.10
CA PHE A 216 14.40 -9.11 -0.87
C PHE A 216 13.59 -8.11 -0.02
N PRO A 217 13.16 -8.46 1.21
CA PRO A 217 12.53 -7.49 2.11
C PRO A 217 13.39 -6.25 2.39
N SER A 218 14.70 -6.41 2.63
CA SER A 218 15.58 -5.27 2.92
C SER A 218 15.82 -4.39 1.69
N LEU A 219 15.91 -4.97 0.50
CA LEU A 219 16.03 -4.21 -0.75
C LEU A 219 14.78 -3.39 -1.02
N ALA A 220 13.59 -3.95 -0.78
CA ALA A 220 12.33 -3.23 -0.90
C ALA A 220 12.26 -2.01 0.04
N ILE A 221 12.79 -2.13 1.27
CA ILE A 221 12.88 -1.00 2.21
C ILE A 221 13.75 0.11 1.63
N VAL A 222 14.96 -0.20 1.17
CA VAL A 222 15.89 0.79 0.60
C VAL A 222 15.27 1.50 -0.60
N THR A 223 14.72 0.76 -1.56
CA THR A 223 14.13 1.33 -2.77
C THR A 223 12.95 2.25 -2.44
N ASN A 224 12.07 1.85 -1.53
CA ASN A 224 10.93 2.68 -1.15
C ASN A 224 11.36 3.95 -0.41
N LEU A 225 12.36 3.89 0.49
CA LEU A 225 12.89 5.08 1.17
C LEU A 225 13.60 6.04 0.21
N PHE A 226 14.26 5.50 -0.82
CA PHE A 226 14.85 6.31 -1.88
C PHE A 226 13.78 7.04 -2.68
N LEU A 227 12.75 6.32 -3.16
CA LEU A 227 11.63 6.90 -3.89
C LEU A 227 10.89 7.95 -3.05
N MET A 228 10.73 7.69 -1.75
CA MET A 228 10.08 8.62 -0.83
C MET A 228 10.79 9.98 -0.84
N ARG A 229 12.13 10.02 -0.89
CA ARG A 229 12.89 11.28 -0.92
C ARG A 229 12.87 12.01 -2.25
N SER A 230 12.70 11.28 -3.37
CA SER A 230 12.56 11.88 -4.69
C SER A 230 11.24 12.65 -4.87
N LEU A 231 10.30 12.53 -3.92
CA LEU A 231 9.05 13.29 -3.91
C LEU A 231 9.21 14.67 -3.26
N ASP A 232 8.38 15.61 -3.70
CA ASP A 232 8.37 16.97 -3.16
C ASP A 232 8.04 17.02 -1.66
N ALA A 233 8.71 17.92 -0.94
CA ALA A 233 8.46 18.16 0.48
C ALA A 233 7.00 18.54 0.79
N SER A 234 6.32 19.18 -0.16
CA SER A 234 4.90 19.52 -0.05
C SER A 234 4.00 18.29 0.06
N ALA A 235 4.36 17.17 -0.56
CA ALA A 235 3.61 15.92 -0.46
C ALA A 235 3.70 15.31 0.94
N PHE A 236 4.86 15.42 1.59
CA PHE A 236 5.05 14.95 2.97
C PHE A 236 4.22 15.71 3.98
N ILE A 237 4.16 17.05 3.86
CA ILE A 237 3.35 17.88 4.78
C ILE A 237 1.88 17.48 4.66
N ARG A 238 1.37 17.34 3.44
CA ARG A 238 -0.02 16.91 3.18
C ARG A 238 -0.30 15.51 3.72
N PHE A 239 0.62 14.58 3.50
CA PHE A 239 0.52 13.22 4.05
C PHE A 239 0.51 13.22 5.58
N GLY A 240 1.36 14.03 6.22
CA GLY A 240 1.41 14.17 7.67
C GLY A 240 0.09 14.70 8.24
N ILE A 241 -0.46 15.77 7.66
CA ILE A 241 -1.75 16.33 8.06
C ILE A 241 -2.86 15.28 7.90
N CYS A 242 -2.93 14.61 6.74
CA CYS A 242 -3.93 13.57 6.48
C CYS A 242 -3.83 12.41 7.49
N THR A 243 -2.62 11.96 7.80
CA THR A 243 -2.37 10.90 8.79
C THR A 243 -2.81 11.30 10.18
N VAL A 244 -2.54 12.55 10.59
CA VAL A 244 -3.00 13.08 11.89
C VAL A 244 -4.53 13.13 11.94
N VAL A 245 -5.19 13.60 10.87
CA VAL A 245 -6.66 13.63 10.80
C VAL A 245 -7.24 12.21 10.91
N ILE A 246 -6.67 11.23 10.20
CA ILE A 246 -7.09 9.82 10.28
C ILE A 246 -6.86 9.25 11.69
N MET A 247 -5.73 9.58 12.31
CA MET A 247 -5.40 9.14 13.68
C MET A 247 -6.37 9.72 14.70
N VAL A 248 -6.72 11.00 14.58
CA VAL A 248 -7.72 11.68 15.41
C VAL A 248 -9.07 11.00 15.23
N TYR A 249 -9.52 10.79 13.99
CA TYR A 249 -10.75 10.04 13.71
C TYR A 249 -10.75 8.65 14.34
N TYR A 250 -9.63 7.91 14.22
CA TYR A 250 -9.48 6.60 14.84
C TYR A 250 -9.56 6.65 16.37
N PHE A 251 -8.95 7.66 17.02
CA PHE A 251 -9.00 7.79 18.47
C PHE A 251 -10.41 8.11 19.00
N PHE A 252 -11.17 8.97 18.31
CA PHE A 252 -12.52 9.34 18.75
C PHE A 252 -13.57 8.28 18.42
N PHE A 253 -13.55 7.73 17.21
CA PHE A 253 -14.58 6.78 16.75
C PHE A 253 -14.11 5.33 16.85
N GLY A 254 -12.91 5.03 16.34
CA GLY A 254 -12.38 3.67 16.28
C GLY A 254 -12.08 3.07 17.66
N LEU A 255 -11.45 3.85 18.55
CA LEU A 255 -11.15 3.40 19.91
C LEU A 255 -12.44 3.20 20.71
N HIS A 256 -13.39 4.12 20.62
CA HIS A 256 -14.67 4.01 21.33
C HIS A 256 -15.47 2.79 20.85
N ALA A 257 -15.59 2.60 19.53
CA ALA A 257 -16.28 1.44 18.96
C ALA A 257 -15.58 0.11 19.31
N THR A 258 -14.24 0.08 19.33
CA THR A 258 -13.49 -1.13 19.73
C THR A 258 -13.59 -1.39 21.23
N TYR A 259 -13.60 -0.34 22.05
CA TYR A 259 -13.71 -0.41 23.50
C TYR A 259 -15.10 -0.89 23.94
N ASP A 260 -16.16 -0.33 23.35
CA ASP A 260 -17.55 -0.70 23.61
C ASP A 260 -17.79 -2.19 23.30
N MET A 261 -17.21 -2.69 22.20
CA MET A 261 -17.29 -4.12 21.83
C MET A 261 -16.50 -5.04 22.76
N ALA A 262 -15.34 -4.58 23.26
CA ALA A 262 -14.54 -5.37 24.21
C ALA A 262 -15.18 -5.41 25.62
N HIS A 263 -16.04 -4.45 25.94
CA HIS A 263 -16.68 -4.31 27.26
C HIS A 263 -18.17 -4.67 27.27
N GLU A 264 -18.79 -5.08 26.15
CA GLU A 264 -20.11 -5.74 26.21
C GLU A 264 -19.96 -7.11 26.90
N PRO A 265 -20.41 -7.25 28.16
CA PRO A 265 -20.38 -8.54 28.84
C PRO A 265 -21.65 -9.27 28.46
N ASN A 266 -21.57 -10.31 27.64
CA ASN A 266 -22.67 -11.25 27.36
C ASN A 266 -24.06 -10.58 27.28
N LYS A 267 -24.42 -9.99 26.14
CA LYS A 267 -25.85 -9.77 25.89
C LYS A 267 -26.47 -11.14 25.59
N PRO A 268 -27.30 -11.72 26.48
CA PRO A 268 -27.96 -12.97 26.17
C PRO A 268 -28.87 -12.79 24.96
N GLU A 269 -28.95 -13.83 24.13
CA GLU A 269 -30.07 -14.09 23.23
C GLU A 269 -31.40 -13.89 23.96
N SER A 270 -31.92 -12.67 23.97
CA SER A 270 -33.26 -12.38 24.49
C SER A 270 -33.70 -11.01 24.02
N MET A 271 -33.96 -10.89 22.72
CA MET A 271 -35.14 -10.15 22.30
C MET A 271 -35.83 -10.94 21.20
N LYS A 272 -36.77 -11.77 21.66
CA LYS A 272 -37.82 -12.41 20.89
C LYS A 272 -38.30 -11.48 19.77
N ILE A 273 -38.14 -11.92 18.54
CA ILE A 273 -39.19 -11.77 17.53
C ILE A 273 -39.83 -13.16 17.45
N ALA A 274 -40.75 -13.42 18.37
CA ALA A 274 -41.96 -14.18 18.13
C ALA A 274 -43.05 -13.11 18.29
N ASP A 275 -43.87 -12.76 17.32
CA ASP A 275 -44.50 -13.55 16.26
C ASP A 275 -44.32 -12.82 14.90
N THR A 276 -44.13 -13.44 13.75
CA THR A 276 -45.00 -14.43 13.10
C THR A 276 -44.24 -15.04 11.93
N ASP A 277 -44.41 -16.34 11.76
CA ASP A 277 -43.81 -17.20 10.75
C ASP A 277 -43.94 -16.72 9.29
N SER A 278 -42.84 -16.76 8.54
CA SER A 278 -42.75 -17.49 7.26
C SER A 278 -41.32 -17.49 6.69
N GLU A 279 -40.68 -18.66 6.82
CA GLU A 279 -39.67 -19.27 5.91
C GLU A 279 -38.23 -18.68 5.81
N THR A 280 -37.35 -19.20 6.69
CA THR A 280 -35.99 -19.80 6.49
C THR A 280 -35.01 -19.32 5.38
N PRO A 281 -33.68 -19.56 5.51
CA PRO A 281 -32.80 -19.49 6.68
C PRO A 281 -31.54 -18.63 6.39
N PHE A 282 -31.23 -17.66 7.25
CA PHE A 282 -29.92 -16.97 7.24
C PHE A 282 -28.89 -17.85 7.95
N GLN A 283 -28.10 -18.60 7.17
CA GLN A 283 -26.90 -19.28 7.65
C GLN A 283 -25.75 -18.27 7.66
N PHE A 284 -25.34 -17.85 8.86
CA PHE A 284 -23.99 -17.31 9.08
C PHE A 284 -22.99 -18.46 8.91
N GLN A 285 -22.52 -18.65 7.68
CA GLN A 285 -21.47 -19.62 7.43
C GLN A 285 -20.16 -19.11 8.04
N ASN A 286 -19.79 -19.76 9.14
CA ASN A 286 -18.45 -19.82 9.69
C ASN A 286 -17.41 -19.93 8.56
N LEU A 287 -16.42 -19.06 8.57
CA LEU A 287 -15.14 -19.29 7.91
C LEU A 287 -14.05 -18.73 8.82
N GLU A 288 -13.64 -19.60 9.74
CA GLU A 288 -12.25 -19.66 10.20
C GLU A 288 -11.32 -19.90 9.00
N ILE A 289 -10.07 -19.43 9.17
CA ILE A 289 -8.85 -19.56 8.35
C ILE A 289 -8.47 -18.32 7.55
#